data_AF-A0A0C3PEY6-F1
#
_entry.id   AF-A0A0C3PEY6-F1
#
_cell.length_a   1.000
_cell.length_b   1.000
_cell.length_c   1.000
_cell.angle_alpha   90.00
_cell.angle_beta   90.00
_cell.angle_gamma   90.00
#
_symmetry.space_group_name_H-M   'P 1'
#
loop_
_entity.id
_entity.type
_entity.pdbx_description
1 polymer ?
#
loop_
_entity_poly.entity_id
_entity_poly.type
_entity_poly.pdbx_seq_one_letter_code
_entity_poly.pdbx_strand_id
1 'polypeptide(L)'
;MSSLLNKLKPSSHKEDEQHGEEQTFRTQPHPAKTNDPRDLEPPQLGGGLNSNPEVQAFHTPGPYIPSSDLMNNVEPPKSRQELEARSQELNK
;
A
#
# COMPACT_ATOMS: atom_id res chain seq x y z
N MET A 1 -31.44 -64.54 -26.38
CA MET A 1 -32.59 -64.36 -27.29
C MET A 1 -33.66 -63.60 -26.54
N SER A 2 -33.91 -62.35 -26.95
CA SER A 2 -35.18 -61.61 -26.78
C SER A 2 -35.62 -61.28 -25.33
N SER A 3 -36.20 -60.15 -24.99
CA SER A 3 -36.42 -58.86 -25.64
C SER A 3 -37.15 -58.01 -24.60
N LEU A 4 -36.63 -56.81 -24.37
CA LEU A 4 -37.37 -55.57 -24.12
C LEU A 4 -38.90 -55.69 -24.20
N LEU A 5 -39.60 -55.46 -23.10
CA LEU A 5 -40.91 -54.78 -23.11
C LEU A 5 -41.16 -54.15 -21.73
N ASN A 6 -40.88 -52.84 -21.67
CA ASN A 6 -41.70 -51.75 -21.13
C ASN A 6 -42.46 -51.94 -19.80
N LYS A 7 -42.69 -50.95 -18.94
CA LYS A 7 -42.33 -49.53 -18.71
C LYS A 7 -43.31 -49.15 -17.57
N LEU A 8 -43.01 -48.06 -16.87
CA LEU A 8 -43.92 -47.34 -15.95
C LEU A 8 -44.07 -47.95 -14.54
N LYS A 9 -43.09 -47.64 -13.69
CA LYS A 9 -43.40 -47.34 -12.29
C LYS A 9 -43.16 -45.84 -12.10
N PRO A 10 -44.17 -45.07 -11.65
CA PRO A 10 -44.00 -43.63 -11.46
C PRO A 10 -42.90 -43.39 -10.42
N SER A 11 -41.99 -42.47 -10.73
CA SER A 11 -41.04 -41.97 -9.74
C SER A 11 -41.85 -41.32 -8.63
N SER A 12 -41.85 -41.93 -7.44
CA SER A 12 -42.13 -41.22 -6.22
C SER A 12 -40.99 -40.22 -6.05
N HIS A 13 -41.19 -39.01 -6.56
CA HIS A 13 -40.46 -37.85 -6.08
C HIS A 13 -40.85 -37.72 -4.60
N LYS A 14 -39.89 -38.03 -3.74
CA LYS A 14 -39.88 -37.46 -2.40
C LYS A 14 -39.57 -35.99 -2.60
N GLU A 15 -40.61 -35.18 -2.60
CA GLU A 15 -40.49 -33.75 -2.38
C GLU A 15 -40.07 -33.59 -0.92
N ASP A 16 -38.77 -33.46 -0.69
CA ASP A 16 -38.29 -32.87 0.55
C ASP A 16 -38.69 -31.38 0.49
N GLU A 17 -39.75 -31.02 1.19
CA GLU A 17 -40.08 -29.65 1.53
C GLU A 17 -38.93 -29.06 2.36
N GLN A 18 -37.91 -28.57 1.68
CA GLN A 18 -36.92 -27.69 2.29
C GLN A 18 -37.54 -26.28 2.32
N HIS A 19 -38.28 -26.01 3.39
CA HIS A 19 -38.55 -24.65 3.82
C HIS A 19 -37.25 -23.84 3.75
N GLY A 20 -37.31 -22.74 3.01
CA GLY A 20 -36.16 -21.92 2.66
C GLY A 20 -35.41 -21.40 3.88
N GLU A 21 -34.32 -22.08 4.21
CA GLU A 21 -33.24 -21.52 5.00
C GLU A 21 -32.20 -21.01 4.01
N GLU A 22 -32.08 -19.69 3.90
CA GLU A 22 -31.01 -19.05 3.13
C GLU A 22 -29.66 -19.57 3.61
N GLN A 23 -28.74 -19.88 2.69
CA GLN A 23 -27.40 -20.34 3.06
C GLN A 23 -26.68 -19.26 3.85
N THR A 24 -26.55 -19.46 5.16
CA THR A 24 -25.82 -18.53 6.04
C THR A 24 -24.32 -18.81 5.96
N PHE A 25 -23.56 -17.89 5.35
CA PHE A 25 -22.10 -17.92 5.38
C PHE A 25 -21.58 -17.15 6.59
N ARG A 26 -20.75 -17.79 7.41
CA ARG A 26 -20.08 -17.12 8.53
C ARG A 26 -18.80 -16.47 8.01
N THR A 27 -18.78 -15.14 7.93
CA THR A 27 -17.55 -14.41 7.67
C THR A 27 -16.62 -14.62 8.86
N GLN A 28 -15.43 -15.17 8.60
CA GLN A 28 -14.39 -15.19 9.62
C GLN A 28 -13.98 -13.75 9.92
N PRO A 29 -13.61 -13.43 11.17
CA PRO A 29 -12.98 -12.14 11.45
C PRO A 29 -11.81 -11.98 10.48
N HIS A 30 -11.69 -10.77 9.92
CA HIS A 30 -10.58 -10.47 9.03
C HIS A 30 -9.29 -10.74 9.82
N PRO A 31 -8.25 -11.32 9.20
CA PRO A 31 -7.03 -11.69 9.94
C PRO A 31 -6.31 -10.49 10.56
N ALA A 32 -6.70 -9.26 10.21
CA ALA A 32 -6.23 -8.04 10.83
C ALA A 32 -6.68 -7.98 12.30
N LYS A 33 -5.72 -7.99 13.21
CA LYS A 33 -5.95 -7.90 14.65
C LYS A 33 -6.42 -6.49 15.06
N THR A 34 -6.17 -5.47 14.23
CA THR A 34 -6.56 -4.09 14.45
C THR A 34 -7.20 -3.47 13.19
N ASN A 35 -7.89 -2.33 13.36
CA ASN A 35 -8.41 -1.50 12.26
C ASN A 35 -7.33 -0.56 11.67
N ASP A 36 -6.05 -0.83 11.93
CA ASP A 36 -4.95 -0.10 11.33
C ASP A 36 -4.54 -0.80 10.03
N PRO A 37 -4.61 -0.14 8.85
CA PRO A 37 -4.17 -0.75 7.59
C PRO A 37 -2.70 -1.21 7.60
N ARG A 38 -1.88 -0.72 8.54
CA ARG A 38 -0.47 -1.09 8.70
C ARG A 38 -0.27 -2.52 9.22
N ASP A 39 -1.26 -3.11 9.89
CA ASP A 39 -1.16 -4.48 10.43
C ASP A 39 -1.13 -5.57 9.35
N LEU A 40 -1.59 -5.25 8.14
CA LEU A 40 -1.61 -6.17 6.99
C LEU A 40 -0.33 -6.11 6.16
N GLU A 41 0.55 -5.13 6.41
CA GLU A 41 1.79 -5.00 5.67
C GLU A 41 2.82 -6.00 6.22
N PRO A 42 3.28 -7.00 5.42
CA PRO A 42 4.40 -7.83 5.84
C PRO A 42 5.64 -6.95 6.03
N PRO A 43 6.59 -7.29 6.92
CA PRO A 43 7.86 -6.57 7.02
C PRO A 43 8.58 -6.64 5.67
N GLN A 44 8.43 -5.59 4.86
CA GLN A 44 9.07 -5.46 3.57
C GLN A 44 10.50 -4.95 3.78
N LEU A 45 11.48 -5.76 3.39
CA LEU A 45 12.84 -5.28 3.23
C LEU A 45 12.83 -4.16 2.18
N GLY A 46 13.11 -2.93 2.62
CA GLY A 46 13.02 -1.74 1.76
C GLY A 46 11.62 -1.12 1.67
N GLY A 47 10.77 -1.26 2.69
CA GLY A 47 9.41 -0.67 2.80
C GLY A 47 9.33 0.87 2.82
N GLY A 48 10.24 1.54 2.10
CA GLY A 48 10.25 2.97 1.87
C GLY A 48 10.30 3.81 3.14
N LEU A 49 9.67 4.98 3.06
CA LEU A 49 9.63 6.00 4.12
C LEU A 49 9.01 5.49 5.44
N ASN A 50 8.27 4.38 5.43
CA ASN A 50 7.65 3.80 6.63
C ASN A 50 8.58 2.85 7.40
N SER A 51 9.65 2.36 6.77
CA SER A 51 10.52 1.32 7.34
C SER A 51 11.70 1.87 8.14
N ASN A 52 12.15 3.09 7.83
CA ASN A 52 13.25 3.75 8.54
C ASN A 52 12.72 4.99 9.30
N PRO A 53 12.72 4.98 10.64
CA PRO A 53 12.24 6.11 11.43
C PRO A 53 12.95 7.43 11.11
N GLU A 54 14.24 7.37 10.76
CA GLU A 54 15.06 8.54 10.42
C GLU A 54 14.67 9.21 9.09
N VAL A 55 13.94 8.51 8.22
CA VAL A 55 13.56 8.99 6.88
C VAL A 55 12.04 9.18 6.78
N GLN A 56 11.30 9.09 7.89
CA GLN A 56 9.85 9.33 7.88
C GLN A 56 9.55 10.78 7.49
N ALA A 57 8.44 10.99 6.78
CA ALA A 57 8.05 12.31 6.26
C ALA A 57 7.94 13.42 7.32
N PHE A 58 7.69 13.03 8.57
CA PHE A 58 7.59 13.96 9.72
C PHE A 58 8.79 13.89 10.66
N HIS A 59 9.83 13.14 10.30
CA HIS A 59 11.09 13.05 11.04
C HIS A 59 12.14 13.99 10.46
N THR A 60 11.74 15.25 10.22
CA THR A 60 12.69 16.27 9.81
C THR A 60 13.43 16.78 11.04
N PRO A 61 14.76 16.80 11.08
CA PRO A 61 15.48 17.57 12.08
C PRO A 61 14.95 19.01 12.05
N GLY A 62 14.95 19.67 13.21
CA GLY A 62 14.58 21.09 13.30
C GLY A 62 15.45 21.97 12.40
N PRO A 63 15.24 23.30 12.40
CA PRO A 63 16.04 24.20 11.59
C PRO A 63 17.54 23.96 11.83
N TYR A 64 18.27 23.65 10.75
CA TYR A 64 19.70 23.38 10.81
C TYR A 64 20.45 24.67 11.18
N ILE A 65 21.21 24.64 12.27
CA ILE A 65 22.10 25.72 12.69
C ILE A 65 23.51 25.34 12.24
N PRO A 66 24.12 26.06 11.28
CA PRO A 66 25.45 25.73 10.79
C PRO A 66 26.53 25.88 11.87
N SER A 67 27.59 25.07 11.77
CA SER A 67 28.77 25.20 12.62
C SER A 67 29.54 26.49 12.34
N SER A 68 30.36 26.93 13.30
CA SER A 68 31.26 28.09 13.13
C SER A 68 32.18 27.94 11.92
N ASP A 69 32.68 26.73 11.70
CA ASP A 69 33.57 26.42 10.59
C ASP A 69 32.85 26.59 9.25
N LEU A 70 31.59 26.15 9.14
CA LEU A 70 30.80 26.33 7.92
C LEU A 70 30.52 27.80 7.66
N MET A 71 30.12 28.56 8.68
CA MET A 71 29.81 29.98 8.56
C MET A 71 31.01 30.80 8.09
N ASN A 72 32.22 30.47 8.56
CA ASN A 72 33.44 31.22 8.22
C ASN A 72 34.01 30.87 6.84
N ASN A 73 33.72 29.68 6.33
CA ASN A 73 34.27 29.20 5.04
C ASN A 73 33.29 29.35 3.86
N VAL A 74 32.05 29.79 4.12
CA VAL A 74 31.10 30.11 3.06
C VAL A 74 31.53 31.36 2.31
N GLU A 75 31.61 31.27 0.97
CA GLU A 75 31.87 32.42 0.11
C GLU A 75 30.78 33.50 0.31
N PRO A 76 31.15 34.79 0.25
CA PRO A 76 30.15 35.85 0.27
C PRO A 76 29.22 35.74 -0.95
N PRO A 77 27.98 36.22 -0.82
CA PRO A 77 27.05 36.26 -1.94
C PRO A 77 27.62 37.11 -3.07
N LYS A 78 27.53 36.59 -4.30
CA LYS A 78 28.01 37.28 -5.50
C LYS A 78 27.16 38.51 -5.81
N SER A 79 27.78 39.51 -6.43
CA SER A 79 27.06 40.70 -6.87
C SER A 79 26.11 40.39 -8.03
N ARG A 80 25.09 41.23 -8.23
CA ARG A 80 24.12 41.05 -9.33
C ARG A 80 24.81 40.96 -10.70
N GLN A 81 25.81 41.82 -10.94
CA GLN A 81 26.55 41.86 -12.19
C GLN A 81 27.35 40.58 -12.43
N GLU A 82 27.98 40.04 -11.38
CA GLU A 82 28.70 38.76 -11.46
C GLU A 82 27.77 37.58 -11.78
N LEU A 83 26.56 37.57 -11.21
CA LEU A 83 25.56 36.55 -11.50
C LEU A 83 25.07 36.62 -12.94
N GLU A 84 24.83 37.83 -13.46
CA GLU A 84 24.44 38.05 -14.86
C GLU A 84 25.55 37.58 -15.81
N ALA A 85 26.81 37.96 -15.56
CA ALA A 85 27.95 37.52 -16.38
C ALA A 85 28.12 35.99 -16.38
N ARG A 86 28.03 35.35 -15.20
CA ARG A 86 28.08 33.88 -15.08
C ARG A 86 26.94 33.20 -15.83
N SER A 87 25.73 33.75 -15.77
CA SER A 87 24.60 33.20 -16.50
C SER A 87 24.81 33.24 -18.02
N GLN A 88 25.44 34.29 -18.54
CA GLN A 88 25.78 34.41 -19.96
C GLN A 88 26.89 33.44 -20.36
N GLU A 89 27.87 33.21 -19.48
CA GLU A 89 28.93 32.22 -19.69
C GLU A 89 28.40 30.79 -19.78
N LEU A 90 27.47 30.43 -18.89
CA LEU A 90 26.87 29.09 -18.84
C LEU A 90 25.91 28.79 -20.00
N ASN A 91 25.32 29.82 -20.60
CA ASN A 91 24.40 29.69 -21.73
C ASN A 91 25.10 29.76 -23.10
N LYS A 92 26.43 29.58 -23.13
CA LYS A 92 27.21 29.40 -24.37
C LYS A 92 27.22 27.94 -24.80
#